data_AF-A0AAV5XVD9-F1
#
_entry.id   AF-A0AAV5XVD9-F1
#
_cell.length_a   1.000
_cell.length_b   1.000
_cell.length_c   1.000
_cell.angle_alpha   90.00
_cell.angle_beta   90.00
_cell.angle_gamma   90.00
#
_symmetry.space_group_name_H-M   'P 1'
#
loop_
_entity.id
_entity.type
_entity.pdbx_description
1 polymer ?
#
loop_
_entity_poly.entity_id
_entity_poly.type
_entity_poly.pdbx_seq_one_letter_code
_entity_poly.pdbx_strand_id
1 'polypeptide(L)'
;MDTPGPLASVPALDEIAREPGRAATLTPDVARTLHARCLVVLTALLPAVSTPVPIESTARAEARKWLRPREASMRFNVPKRWLLAHAAEIPGTQRLSRKTILFEEARLERWLERHKL
;
A
#
# COMPACT_ATOMS: atom_id res chain seq x y z
N MET A 1 58.86 20.72 -15.57
CA MET A 1 57.60 21.46 -15.67
C MET A 1 56.53 20.45 -16.03
N ASP A 2 55.75 20.01 -15.05
CA ASP A 2 54.63 19.08 -15.25
C ASP A 2 53.41 19.85 -15.75
N THR A 3 52.97 19.56 -16.97
CA THR A 3 51.72 20.08 -17.53
C THR A 3 50.55 19.32 -16.91
N PRO A 4 49.56 19.98 -16.26
CA PRO A 4 48.38 19.28 -15.78
C PRO A 4 47.60 18.70 -16.97
N GLY A 5 47.42 17.38 -16.97
CA GLY A 5 46.67 16.67 -18.01
C GLY A 5 45.21 17.15 -18.11
N PRO A 6 44.57 17.01 -19.29
CA PRO A 6 43.24 17.51 -19.55
C PRO A 6 42.23 16.89 -18.56
N LEU A 7 41.47 17.75 -17.88
CA LEU A 7 40.41 17.37 -16.96
C LEU A 7 39.30 16.66 -17.76
N ALA A 8 39.35 15.33 -17.83
CA ALA A 8 38.29 14.54 -18.42
C ALA A 8 36.97 14.83 -17.71
N SER A 9 35.97 15.29 -18.46
CA SER A 9 34.63 15.58 -17.94
C SER A 9 34.02 14.30 -17.37
N VAL A 10 33.94 14.21 -16.04
CA VAL A 10 33.33 13.07 -15.35
C VAL A 10 31.82 13.14 -15.60
N PRO A 11 31.18 12.10 -16.17
CA PRO A 11 29.73 12.09 -16.36
C PRO A 11 29.03 12.27 -15.01
N ALA A 12 27.97 13.07 -15.00
CA ALA A 12 27.18 13.31 -13.81
C ALA A 12 26.58 11.98 -13.30
N LEU A 13 26.40 11.85 -11.99
CA LEU A 13 25.82 10.65 -11.38
C LEU A 13 24.46 10.29 -11.99
N ASP A 14 23.66 11.31 -12.33
CA ASP A 14 22.37 11.15 -13.00
C ASP A 14 22.48 10.54 -14.41
N GLU A 15 23.57 10.81 -15.14
CA GLU A 15 23.81 10.21 -16.45
C GLU A 15 24.18 8.74 -16.32
N ILE A 16 25.01 8.39 -15.34
CA ILE A 16 25.36 6.98 -15.05
C ILE A 16 24.14 6.22 -14.54
N ALA A 17 23.29 6.86 -13.73
CA ALA A 17 22.05 6.27 -13.26
C ALA A 17 21.07 5.97 -14.40
N ARG A 18 21.01 6.84 -15.42
CA ARG A 18 20.17 6.63 -16.62
C ARG A 18 20.75 5.58 -17.57
N GLU A 19 22.07 5.52 -17.70
CA GLU A 19 22.77 4.58 -18.59
C GLU A 19 23.95 3.88 -17.88
N PRO A 20 23.70 2.77 -17.17
CA PRO A 20 24.72 2.10 -16.34
C PRO A 20 25.94 1.61 -17.12
N GLY A 21 25.78 1.31 -18.42
CA GLY A 21 26.87 0.89 -19.30
C GLY A 21 28.01 1.91 -19.41
N ARG A 22 27.73 3.21 -19.18
CA ARG A 22 28.75 4.28 -19.20
C ARG A 22 29.73 4.18 -18.03
N ALA A 23 29.38 3.44 -16.96
CA ALA A 23 30.33 3.16 -15.89
C ALA A 23 31.53 2.32 -16.37
N ALA A 24 31.35 1.48 -17.39
CA ALA A 24 32.41 0.64 -17.93
C ALA A 24 33.49 1.44 -18.70
N THR A 25 33.18 2.67 -19.13
CA THR A 25 34.13 3.55 -19.81
C THR A 25 34.93 4.43 -18.85
N LEU A 26 34.68 4.36 -17.55
CA LEU A 26 35.41 5.14 -16.54
C LEU A 26 36.81 4.56 -16.34
N THR A 27 37.78 5.45 -16.17
CA THR A 27 39.11 5.03 -15.68
C THR A 27 38.99 4.40 -14.29
N PRO A 28 39.88 3.46 -13.92
CA PRO A 28 39.84 2.81 -12.61
C PRO A 28 39.85 3.78 -11.43
N ASP A 29 40.60 4.89 -11.52
CA ASP A 29 40.70 5.86 -10.43
C ASP A 29 39.40 6.66 -10.25
N VAL A 30 38.79 7.11 -11.35
CA VAL A 30 37.47 7.77 -11.32
C VAL A 30 36.40 6.82 -10.77
N ALA A 31 36.42 5.54 -11.17
CA ALA A 31 35.48 4.54 -10.67
C ALA A 31 35.63 4.32 -9.15
N ARG A 32 36.87 4.23 -8.64
CA ARG A 32 37.14 4.10 -7.19
C ARG A 32 36.66 5.32 -6.41
N THR A 33 36.99 6.52 -6.88
CA THR A 33 36.56 7.77 -6.23
C THR A 33 35.04 7.89 -6.23
N LEU A 34 34.38 7.59 -7.34
CA LEU A 34 32.92 7.61 -7.45
C LEU A 34 32.29 6.59 -6.49
N HIS A 35 32.80 5.35 -6.47
CA HIS A 35 32.32 4.30 -5.59
C HIS A 35 32.43 4.69 -4.10
N ALA A 36 33.58 5.23 -3.68
CA ALA A 36 33.78 5.70 -2.31
C ALA A 36 32.77 6.80 -1.92
N ARG A 37 32.50 7.75 -2.83
CA ARG A 37 31.51 8.82 -2.61
C ARG A 37 30.09 8.26 -2.53
N CYS A 38 29.72 7.32 -3.42
CA CYS A 38 28.42 6.67 -3.39
C CYS A 38 28.20 5.91 -2.07
N LEU A 39 29.21 5.22 -1.56
CA LEU A 39 29.11 4.55 -0.26
C LEU A 39 28.81 5.53 0.88
N VAL A 40 29.49 6.68 0.93
CA VAL A 40 29.22 7.72 1.94
C VAL A 40 27.80 8.27 1.82
N VAL A 41 27.30 8.49 0.61
CA VAL A 41 25.92 8.95 0.39
C VAL A 41 24.91 7.88 0.81
N LEU A 42 25.12 6.62 0.43
CA LEU A 42 24.24 5.51 0.77
C LEU A 42 24.16 5.28 2.29
N THR A 43 25.28 5.40 3.01
CA THR A 43 25.28 5.28 4.48
C THR A 43 24.60 6.47 5.14
N ALA A 44 24.78 7.68 4.62
CA ALA A 44 24.11 8.88 5.13
C ALA A 44 22.59 8.87 4.88
N LEU A 45 22.13 8.28 3.78
CA LEU A 45 20.71 8.14 3.46
C LEU A 45 20.02 7.01 4.24
N LEU A 46 20.79 6.09 4.85
CA LEU A 46 20.25 4.92 5.51
C LEU A 46 19.15 5.24 6.54
N PRO A 47 19.27 6.25 7.42
CA PRO A 47 18.20 6.60 8.34
C PRO A 47 16.93 7.06 7.63
N ALA A 48 17.06 7.85 6.56
CA ALA A 48 15.91 8.40 5.82
C ALA A 48 15.17 7.34 4.99
N VAL A 49 15.86 6.30 4.53
CA VAL A 49 15.22 5.16 3.83
C VAL A 49 14.74 4.08 4.80
N SER A 50 15.29 4.04 6.01
CA SER A 50 14.89 3.11 7.07
C SER A 50 13.79 3.66 7.97
N THR A 51 13.51 4.98 7.92
CA THR A 51 12.33 5.51 8.61
C THR A 51 11.11 4.80 8.04
N PRO A 52 10.35 4.09 8.87
CA PRO A 52 9.08 3.57 8.43
C PRO A 52 8.25 4.77 8.00
N VAL A 53 8.05 4.90 6.69
CA VAL A 53 6.98 5.74 6.16
C VAL A 53 5.74 5.22 6.88
N PRO A 54 5.01 6.05 7.63
CA PRO A 54 3.69 5.67 8.07
C PRO A 54 2.98 5.27 6.79
N ILE A 55 2.77 3.98 6.61
CA ILE A 55 1.87 3.50 5.59
C ILE A 55 0.56 4.11 6.09
N GLU A 56 0.20 5.27 5.56
CA GLU A 56 -1.18 5.71 5.54
C GLU A 56 -1.88 4.57 4.86
N SER A 57 -2.42 3.72 5.71
CA SER A 57 -3.04 2.50 5.32
C SER A 57 -4.25 2.89 4.50
N THR A 58 -4.05 2.98 3.19
CA THR A 58 -5.12 3.00 2.19
C THR A 58 -5.99 1.74 2.28
N ALA A 59 -5.63 0.81 3.15
CA ALA A 59 -6.50 -0.18 3.72
C ALA A 59 -6.35 -0.24 5.25
N ARG A 60 -6.87 0.77 5.98
CA ARG A 60 -7.81 0.36 7.03
C ARG A 60 -8.89 -0.39 6.27
N ALA A 61 -8.63 -1.68 6.03
CA ALA A 61 -9.67 -2.66 5.92
C ALA A 61 -10.47 -2.43 7.19
N GLU A 62 -11.51 -1.61 7.09
CA GLU A 62 -12.54 -1.52 8.09
C GLU A 62 -12.83 -2.98 8.41
N ALA A 63 -12.43 -3.40 9.60
CA ALA A 63 -12.53 -4.80 9.99
C ALA A 63 -13.98 -5.18 9.72
N ARG A 64 -14.21 -6.02 8.69
CA ARG A 64 -15.56 -6.24 8.16
C ARG A 64 -16.43 -6.65 9.33
N LYS A 65 -17.32 -5.76 9.73
CA LYS A 65 -18.12 -5.97 10.92
C LYS A 65 -19.31 -6.82 10.53
N TRP A 66 -19.31 -8.04 11.06
CA TRP A 66 -20.36 -9.01 10.84
C TRP A 66 -21.39 -8.92 11.94
N LEU A 67 -22.65 -8.70 11.57
CA LEU A 67 -23.78 -8.64 12.49
C LEU A 67 -24.60 -9.92 12.40
N ARG A 68 -24.98 -10.46 13.56
CA ARG A 68 -26.00 -11.50 13.66
C ARG A 68 -27.38 -10.89 13.36
N PRO A 69 -28.40 -11.71 13.02
CA PRO A 69 -29.72 -11.19 12.67
C PRO A 69 -30.38 -10.35 13.77
N ARG A 70 -30.09 -10.65 15.05
CA ARG A 70 -30.56 -9.85 16.19
C ARG A 70 -29.86 -8.48 16.25
N GLU A 71 -28.56 -8.45 16.03
CA GLU A 71 -27.74 -7.23 16.09
C GLU A 71 -28.10 -6.29 14.92
N ALA A 72 -28.22 -6.84 13.72
CA ALA A 72 -28.69 -6.09 12.55
C ALA A 72 -30.10 -5.53 12.75
N SER A 73 -31.01 -6.33 13.35
CA SER A 73 -32.37 -5.89 13.64
C SER A 73 -32.41 -4.70 14.61
N MET A 74 -31.60 -4.73 15.67
CA MET A 74 -31.51 -3.62 16.63
C MET A 74 -30.82 -2.40 16.02
N ARG A 75 -29.78 -2.60 15.20
CA ARG A 75 -28.99 -1.50 14.63
C ARG A 75 -29.76 -0.73 13.56
N PHE A 76 -30.44 -1.44 12.67
CA PHE A 76 -31.12 -0.84 11.52
C PHE A 76 -32.63 -0.72 11.72
N ASN A 77 -33.15 -1.07 12.91
CA ASN A 77 -34.58 -1.06 13.23
C ASN A 77 -35.46 -1.89 12.26
N VAL A 78 -34.89 -2.94 11.66
CA VAL A 78 -35.59 -3.83 10.72
C VAL A 78 -36.02 -5.12 11.43
N PRO A 79 -37.23 -5.66 11.20
CA PRO A 79 -37.65 -6.90 11.83
C PRO A 79 -36.72 -8.07 11.49
N LYS A 80 -36.25 -8.82 12.51
CA LYS A 80 -35.40 -10.01 12.32
C LYS A 80 -35.97 -11.02 11.31
N ARG A 81 -37.29 -11.25 11.32
CA ARG A 81 -37.97 -12.15 10.39
C ARG A 81 -37.83 -11.66 8.94
N TRP A 82 -37.89 -10.36 8.73
CA TRP A 82 -37.72 -9.73 7.42
C TRP A 82 -36.29 -9.91 6.91
N LEU A 83 -35.28 -9.67 7.76
CA LEU A 83 -33.87 -9.88 7.42
C LEU A 83 -33.59 -11.34 7.01
N LEU A 84 -34.19 -12.31 7.70
CA LEU A 84 -34.02 -13.73 7.37
C LEU A 84 -34.73 -14.13 6.07
N ALA A 85 -35.89 -13.53 5.78
CA ALA A 85 -36.63 -13.79 4.55
C ALA A 85 -35.88 -13.27 3.31
N HIS A 86 -35.22 -12.11 3.42
CA HIS A 86 -34.51 -11.46 2.32
C HIS A 86 -32.99 -11.73 2.34
N ALA A 87 -32.51 -12.63 3.19
CA ALA A 87 -31.09 -12.92 3.36
C ALA A 87 -30.39 -13.36 2.05
N ALA A 88 -31.12 -13.99 1.13
CA ALA A 88 -30.57 -14.40 -0.17
C ALA A 88 -30.37 -13.22 -1.15
N GLU A 89 -31.09 -12.12 -0.95
CA GLU A 89 -31.07 -10.93 -1.82
C GLU A 89 -30.12 -9.84 -1.29
N ILE A 90 -29.87 -9.85 0.03
CA ILE A 90 -29.01 -8.86 0.70
C ILE A 90 -27.53 -9.13 0.37
N PRO A 91 -26.80 -8.15 -0.21
CA PRO A 91 -25.37 -8.27 -0.48
C PRO A 91 -24.56 -8.27 0.83
N GLY A 92 -23.52 -9.09 0.89
CA GLY A 92 -22.73 -9.23 2.12
C GLY A 92 -23.36 -10.15 3.16
N THR A 93 -24.32 -10.99 2.76
CA THR A 93 -24.83 -12.06 3.61
C THR A 93 -23.88 -13.27 3.54
N GLN A 94 -23.42 -13.74 4.70
CA GLN A 94 -22.62 -14.96 4.82
C GLN A 94 -23.35 -16.00 5.66
N ARG A 95 -23.61 -17.17 5.06
CA ARG A 95 -24.19 -18.32 5.76
C ARG A 95 -23.09 -19.25 6.24
N LEU A 96 -22.88 -19.30 7.56
CA LEU A 96 -21.90 -20.19 8.18
C LEU A 96 -22.46 -21.59 8.45
N SER A 97 -23.77 -21.71 8.64
CA SER A 97 -24.45 -22.98 8.90
C SER A 97 -25.92 -22.90 8.49
N ARG A 98 -26.66 -24.01 8.60
CA ARG A 98 -28.12 -24.05 8.39
C ARG A 98 -28.85 -23.03 9.28
N LYS A 99 -28.33 -22.77 10.50
CA LYS A 99 -28.93 -21.88 11.51
C LYS A 99 -28.20 -20.54 11.71
N THR A 100 -27.02 -20.35 11.12
CA THR A 100 -26.17 -19.18 11.38
C THR A 100 -25.95 -18.39 10.10
N ILE A 101 -26.46 -17.17 10.08
CA ILE A 101 -26.32 -16.19 9.01
C ILE A 101 -25.74 -14.91 9.62
N LEU A 102 -24.79 -14.29 8.92
CA LEU A 102 -24.16 -13.03 9.27
C LEU A 102 -24.35 -12.02 8.15
N PHE A 103 -24.43 -10.74 8.50
CA PHE A 103 -24.55 -9.64 7.57
C PHE A 103 -23.36 -8.69 7.72
N GLU A 104 -22.67 -8.40 6.62
CA GLU A 104 -21.64 -7.36 6.59
C GLU A 104 -22.31 -5.99 6.75
N GLU A 105 -22.02 -5.32 7.87
CA GLU A 105 -22.68 -4.09 8.32
C GLU A 105 -22.75 -3.01 7.23
N ALA A 106 -21.60 -2.68 6.62
CA ALA A 106 -21.52 -1.64 5.61
C ALA A 106 -22.25 -1.97 4.30
N ARG A 107 -22.43 -3.25 3.96
CA ARG A 107 -23.17 -3.66 2.75
C ARG A 107 -24.67 -3.70 3.02
N LEU A 108 -25.06 -4.14 4.20
CA LEU A 108 -26.45 -4.12 4.65
C LEU A 108 -26.96 -2.67 4.72
N GLU A 109 -26.20 -1.76 5.31
CA GLU A 109 -26.53 -0.33 5.40
C GLU A 109 -26.78 0.27 4.01
N ARG A 110 -25.80 0.17 3.10
CA ARG A 110 -25.91 0.66 1.71
C ARG A 110 -27.10 0.06 0.95
N TRP A 111 -27.43 -1.20 1.22
CA TRP A 111 -28.54 -1.85 0.56
C TRP A 111 -29.89 -1.37 1.13
N LEU A 112 -30.00 -1.19 2.44
CA LEU A 112 -31.19 -0.63 3.09
C LEU A 112 -31.44 0.82 2.65
N GLU A 113 -30.40 1.65 2.59
CA GLU A 113 -30.49 3.03 2.08
C GLU A 113 -31.05 3.08 0.65
N ARG A 114 -30.61 2.16 -0.20
CA ARG A 114 -31.09 2.05 -1.58
C ARG A 114 -32.55 1.63 -1.68
N HIS A 115 -33.02 0.80 -0.75
CA HIS A 115 -34.38 0.25 -0.75
C HIS A 115 -35.35 1.02 0.17
N LYS A 116 -34.88 2.11 0.82
CA LYS A 116 -35.66 3.06 1.64
C LYS A 116 -36.65 2.38 2.60
N LEU A 117 -36.14 1.56 3.51
CA LEU A 117 -36.90 1.00 4.63
C LEU A 117 -36.69 1.79 5.93
#